data_AF-A0A3D1G7I4-F1
#
_entry.id   AF-A0A3D1G7I4-F1
#
_cell.length_a   1.000
_cell.length_b   1.000
_cell.length_c   1.000
_cell.angle_alpha   90.00
_cell.angle_beta   90.00
_cell.angle_gamma   90.00
#
_symmetry.space_group_name_H-M   'P 1'
#
loop_
_entity.id
_entity.type
_entity.pdbx_description
1 polymer ?
#
loop_
_entity_poly.entity_id
_entity_poly.type
_entity_poly.pdbx_seq_one_letter_code
_entity_poly.pdbx_strand_id
1 'polypeptide(L)' 'MSQQNAQSGNPGKIEIELPEQEANGTYSNLVMITHSPSEFILDFIAVMPGVPKAKVAKRMILTPDHAKRLS' A
#
# COMPACT_ATOMS: atom_id res chain seq x y z
N MET A 1 0.69 0.53 50.47
CA MET A 1 0.01 -0.56 49.73
C MET A 1 -1.17 0.10 49.05
N SER A 2 -1.31 0.18 47.71
CA SER A 2 -0.83 -0.70 46.66
C SER A 2 -0.67 0.11 45.37
N GLN A 3 0.41 -0.14 44.64
CA GLN A 3 0.61 0.36 43.27
C GLN A 3 -0.39 -0.30 42.33
N GLN A 4 -1.00 0.45 41.42
CA GLN A 4 -1.68 -0.11 40.25
C GLN A 4 -0.96 0.43 39.00
N ASN A 5 0.00 -0.35 38.52
CA ASN A 5 0.74 -0.08 37.28
C ASN A 5 -0.24 -0.19 36.10
N ALA A 6 -0.45 0.93 35.40
CA ALA A 6 -1.08 0.94 34.10
C ALA A 6 -0.16 0.22 33.11
N GLN A 7 -0.53 -0.99 32.71
CA GLN A 7 0.13 -1.71 31.64
C GLN A 7 -0.14 -0.97 30.33
N SER A 8 0.84 -0.18 29.90
CA SER A 8 0.90 0.41 28.56
C SER A 8 1.06 -0.74 27.56
N GLY A 9 -0.04 -1.15 26.94
CA GLY A 9 -0.04 -2.12 25.86
C GLY A 9 0.78 -1.58 24.70
N ASN A 10 1.99 -2.09 24.52
CA ASN A 10 2.82 -1.84 23.36
C ASN A 10 1.98 -2.28 22.14
N PRO A 11 1.64 -1.40 21.18
CA PRO A 11 0.86 -1.80 20.01
C PRO A 11 1.59 -2.99 19.37
N GLY A 12 0.88 -4.12 19.29
CA GLY A 12 1.47 -5.40 18.91
C GLY A 12 2.31 -5.23 17.65
N LYS A 13 3.57 -5.67 17.70
CA LYS A 13 4.41 -5.72 16.50
C LYS A 13 3.69 -6.59 15.48
N ILE A 14 3.24 -5.98 14.40
CA ILE A 14 2.67 -6.72 13.27
C ILE A 14 3.87 -7.37 12.56
N GLU A 15 3.87 -8.70 12.53
CA GLU A 15 4.80 -9.44 11.68
C GLU A 15 4.34 -9.29 10.23
N ILE A 16 5.22 -8.77 9.38
CA ILE A 16 4.95 -8.54 7.97
C ILE A 16 5.62 -9.67 7.19
N GLU A 17 4.81 -10.58 6.66
CA GLU A 17 5.29 -11.62 5.75
C GLU A 17 5.36 -11.06 4.31
N LEU A 18 6.47 -11.31 3.62
CA LEU A 18 6.61 -11.04 2.19
C LEU A 18 6.54 -12.37 1.43
N PRO A 19 5.42 -12.67 0.76
CA PRO A 19 5.29 -13.89 -0.03
C PRO A 19 6.36 -13.95 -1.12
N GLU A 20 6.92 -15.14 -1.37
CA GLU A 20 7.97 -15.35 -2.38
C GLU A 20 7.57 -14.83 -3.77
N GLN A 21 6.29 -14.99 -4.14
CA GLN A 21 5.73 -14.50 -5.40
C GLN A 21 5.79 -12.96 -5.56
N GLU A 22 5.79 -12.20 -4.46
CA GLU A 22 5.92 -10.73 -4.48
C GLU A 22 7.38 -10.28 -4.31
N ALA A 23 8.29 -11.17 -3.89
CA ALA A 23 9.67 -10.82 -3.55
C ALA A 23 10.47 -10.23 -4.72
N ASN A 24 10.14 -10.64 -5.95
CA ASN A 24 10.76 -10.12 -7.18
C ASN A 24 10.26 -8.73 -7.59
N GLY A 25 9.22 -8.21 -6.92
CA GLY A 25 8.57 -6.96 -7.27
C GLY A 25 7.77 -7.01 -8.57
N THR A 26 7.06 -5.92 -8.87
CA THR A 26 6.33 -5.75 -10.13
C THR A 26 6.79 -4.47 -10.82
N TYR A 27 7.18 -4.58 -12.09
CA TYR A 27 7.57 -3.41 -12.88
C TYR A 27 6.37 -2.52 -13.22
N SER A 28 6.56 -1.21 -13.08
CA SER A 28 5.66 -0.18 -13.61
C SER A 28 6.44 1.08 -13.94
N ASN A 29 5.97 1.83 -14.93
CA ASN A 29 6.57 3.10 -15.35
C ASN A 29 5.59 4.27 -15.34
N LEU A 30 4.35 4.03 -14.90
CA LEU A 30 3.31 5.02 -14.73
C LEU A 30 2.49 4.67 -13.49
N VAL A 31 2.09 5.67 -12.71
CA VAL A 31 1.08 5.52 -11.67
C VAL A 31 -0.10 6.45 -11.99
N MET A 32 -1.30 5.89 -12.01
CA MET A 32 -2.55 6.65 -12.12
C MET A 32 -3.22 6.68 -10.75
N ILE A 33 -3.43 7.89 -10.22
CA ILE A 33 -4.04 8.09 -8.91
C ILE A 33 -5.45 8.61 -9.11
N THR A 34 -6.43 7.87 -8.59
CA THR A 34 -7.83 8.32 -8.50
C THR A 34 -8.26 8.26 -7.05
N HIS A 35 -9.11 9.19 -6.62
CA HIS A 35 -9.55 9.23 -5.23
C HIS A 35 -10.98 9.75 -5.08
N SER A 36 -11.57 9.36 -3.97
CA SER A 36 -12.82 9.86 -3.43
C SER A 36 -12.59 10.28 -1.96
N PRO A 37 -13.59 10.86 -1.28
CA PRO A 37 -13.48 11.12 0.15
C PRO A 37 -13.19 9.87 1.00
N SER A 38 -13.50 8.67 0.50
CA SER A 38 -13.36 7.42 1.25
C SER A 38 -12.13 6.59 0.85
N GLU A 39 -11.59 6.77 -0.35
CA GLU A 39 -10.56 5.88 -0.90
C GLU A 39 -9.59 6.60 -1.83
N PHE A 40 -8.35 6.11 -1.85
CA PHE A 40 -7.33 6.39 -2.84
C PHE A 40 -7.00 5.09 -3.57
N ILE A 41 -7.06 5.13 -4.90
CA ILE A 41 -6.73 4.02 -5.78
C ILE A 41 -5.46 4.40 -6.54
N LEU A 42 -4.42 3.61 -6.37
CA LEU A 42 -3.15 3.73 -7.06
C LEU A 42 -3.03 2.57 -8.06
N ASP A 43 -3.14 2.89 -9.33
CA ASP A 43 -2.91 1.95 -10.42
C ASP A 43 -1.50 2.08 -10.95
N PHE A 44 -0.67 1.08 -10.66
CA PHE A 44 0.66 0.94 -11.23
C PHE A 44 0.54 0.29 -12.59
N ILE A 45 0.90 1.04 -13.63
CA ILE A 45 0.68 0.69 -15.03
C ILE A 45 2.03 0.46 -15.71
N ALA A 46 2.09 -0.58 -16.53
CA ALA A 46 3.22 -0.86 -17.41
C ALA A 46 2.83 -0.50 -18.85
N VAL A 47 3.39 0.59 -19.36
CA VAL A 47 3.24 1.03 -20.75
C VAL A 47 4.44 0.52 -21.55
N MET A 48 4.19 -0.33 -22.54
CA MET A 48 5.23 -0.94 -23.39
C MET A 48 5.19 -0.38 -24.81
N PRO A 49 6.34 -0.12 -25.45
CA PRO A 49 6.38 0.30 -26.85
C PRO A 49 5.73 -0.75 -27.77
N GLY A 50 4.98 -0.29 -28.77
CA GLY A 50 4.34 -1.17 -29.76
C GLY A 50 3.09 -1.90 -29.26
N VAL A 51 2.71 -1.74 -27.98
CA VAL A 51 1.47 -2.30 -27.43
C VAL A 51 0.45 -1.18 -27.29
N PRO A 52 -0.69 -1.22 -28.02
CA PRO A 52 -1.65 -0.11 -28.03
C PRO A 52 -2.46 0.02 -26.73
N LYS A 53 -2.42 -0.99 -25.85
CA LYS A 53 -3.15 -1.00 -24.58
C LYS A 53 -2.19 -1.23 -23.43
N ALA A 54 -2.10 -0.24 -22.54
CA ALA A 54 -1.41 -0.39 -21.28
C ALA A 54 -2.20 -1.33 -20.35
N LYS A 55 -1.49 -2.07 -19.49
CA LYS A 55 -2.10 -2.95 -18.48
C LYS A 55 -1.76 -2.45 -17.08
N VAL A 56 -2.74 -2.52 -16.18
CA VAL A 56 -2.50 -2.34 -14.74
C VAL A 56 -1.75 -3.57 -14.25
N ALA A 57 -0.55 -3.35 -13.72
CA ALA A 57 0.30 -4.39 -13.17
C ALA A 57 -0.11 -4.72 -11.72
N LYS A 58 -0.34 -3.68 -10.91
CA LYS A 58 -0.87 -3.79 -9.54
C LYS A 58 -1.78 -2.61 -9.22
N ARG A 59 -2.80 -2.87 -8.38
CA ARG A 59 -3.69 -1.85 -7.82
C ARG A 59 -3.59 -1.88 -6.30
N MET A 60 -3.31 -0.72 -5.71
CA MET A 60 -3.37 -0.54 -4.26
C MET A 60 -4.54 0.39 -3.92
N ILE A 61 -5.35 0.00 -2.95
CA ILE A 61 -6.47 0.80 -2.44
C ILE A 61 -6.14 1.16 -0.99
N LEU A 62 -6.17 2.45 -0.69
CA LEU A 62 -5.85 2.99 0.62
C LEU A 62 -6.96 3.89 1.13
N THR A 63 -7.08 4.00 2.45
CA THR A 63 -7.85 5.08 3.06
C THR A 63 -7.11 6.41 2.88
N PRO A 64 -7.82 7.55 2.90
CA PRO A 64 -7.19 8.87 2.80
C PRO A 64 -6.10 9.10 3.86
N ASP A 65 -6.29 8.59 5.07
CA ASP A 65 -5.35 8.73 6.18
C ASP A 65 -4.04 7.98 5.94
N HIS A 66 -4.08 6.80 5.31
CA HIS A 66 -2.86 6.08 4.94
C HIS A 66 -2.21 6.69 3.71
N ALA A 67 -2.98 7.15 2.73
CA ALA A 67 -2.45 7.84 1.55
C ALA A 67 -1.65 9.10 1.92
N LYS A 68 -2.13 9.90 2.88
CA LYS A 68 -1.42 11.10 3.37
C LYS A 68 -0.07 10.81 4.03
N ARG A 69 0.15 9.60 4.53
CA ARG A 69 1.40 9.19 5.19
C ARG A 69 2.49 8.77 4.20
N LEU A 70 2.16 8.63 2.91
CA LEU A 70 3.14 8.48 1.83
C LEU A 70 3.70 9.88 1.49
N SER A 71 4.63 10.36 2.31
CA SER A 71 5.36 11.61 2.10
C SER A 71 6.85 11.38 2.29
#